data_AF-A0A818Z462-F1
#
_entry.id   AF-A0A818Z462-F1
#
_cell.length_a   1.000
_cell.length_b   1.000
_cell.length_c   1.000
_cell.angle_alpha   90.00
_cell.angle_beta   90.00
_cell.angle_gamma   90.00
#
_symmetry.space_group_name_H-M   'P 1'
#
loop_
_entity.id
_entity.type
_entity.pdbx_description
1 polymer ?
#
loop_
_entity_poly.entity_id
_entity_poly.type
_entity_poly.pdbx_seq_one_letter_code
_entity_poly.pdbx_strand_id
1 'polypeptide(L)'
;MFGIHSFSNEICSSDVNNYESFGLRILTNVLELDLESPQLLRAVAYKLVELGLLDAAENIVRLITTLRPDEPQSFRDLALLLRESNAPDRNMTEISDLFKKVICGEWDHCYAEIEVTTLHEFNWFIFEFNQQKQISKLFDHRLVRHLPVDLRIVLVWDTNDTDVDLHIIEPTGEECYYGNKNTAIGGMLSRDFTTGYGPEEYLIRKAVTGTYIVRTQCFANHEQNLTGATTIMVHIYKYYGQSNQQKEIVTLRLNSNQEMRDVCEVVFNDDRKLKSENQIKNDQNSNMKIDQQVICDGCGMLPIIGDRYTCLFCSNIDFCQSCHSASRTNHDTNHHYNHPLLCIKDSRTYPKSLYLHSRRKKMHQDIQCDSCFMKPIVGIRYKCICGIRLCEKCEVAGLHTKNHHRAKIVEPE
;
A
#
# COMPACT_ATOMS: atom_id res chain seq x y z
N MET A 1 -3.77 -27.57 -35.39
CA MET A 1 -2.42 -27.89 -34.89
C MET A 1 -1.43 -26.96 -35.59
N PHE A 2 -1.28 -25.73 -35.11
CA PHE A 2 -0.20 -24.81 -35.48
C PHE A 2 0.13 -24.00 -34.23
N GLY A 3 1.36 -24.17 -33.74
CA GLY A 3 1.82 -23.72 -32.44
C GLY A 3 2.10 -22.22 -32.41
N ILE A 4 1.82 -21.62 -31.26
CA ILE A 4 2.24 -20.28 -30.90
C ILE A 4 3.70 -20.38 -30.47
N HIS A 5 4.60 -19.86 -31.31
CA HIS A 5 6.00 -19.65 -30.94
C HIS A 5 6.11 -18.44 -30.01
N SER A 6 6.74 -18.66 -28.87
CA SER A 6 7.21 -17.67 -27.91
C SER A 6 8.15 -16.66 -28.57
N PHE A 7 7.82 -15.37 -28.53
CA PHE A 7 8.77 -14.30 -28.80
C PHE A 7 9.63 -14.06 -27.56
N SER A 8 10.86 -14.56 -27.60
CA SER A 8 11.94 -14.13 -26.72
C SER A 8 12.54 -12.84 -27.30
N ASN A 9 12.16 -11.69 -26.73
CA ASN A 9 12.80 -10.41 -27.03
C ASN A 9 14.14 -10.32 -26.29
N GLU A 10 15.22 -10.72 -26.94
CA GLU A 10 16.57 -10.25 -26.60
C GLU A 10 16.78 -8.90 -27.29
N ILE A 11 16.53 -7.80 -26.57
CA ILE A 11 16.90 -6.46 -27.03
C ILE A 11 18.37 -6.24 -26.68
N CYS A 12 19.18 -5.94 -27.69
CA CYS A 12 20.61 -5.67 -27.57
C CYS A 12 20.84 -4.34 -26.81
N SER A 13 21.79 -4.32 -25.88
CA SER A 13 22.08 -3.16 -25.01
C SER A 13 22.48 -1.88 -25.74
N SER A 14 22.89 -1.97 -27.01
CA SER A 14 23.19 -0.80 -27.85
C SER A 14 21.95 -0.07 -28.36
N ASP A 15 20.82 -0.77 -28.53
CA ASP A 15 19.59 -0.18 -29.06
C ASP A 15 18.82 0.58 -27.97
N VAL A 16 18.86 0.10 -26.72
CA VAL A 16 18.24 0.75 -25.54
C VAL A 16 18.78 2.17 -25.33
N ASN A 17 20.10 2.37 -25.41
CA ASN A 17 20.75 3.68 -25.27
C ASN A 17 20.31 4.68 -26.37
N ASN A 18 19.97 4.18 -27.56
CA ASN A 18 19.57 5.03 -28.68
C ASN A 18 18.12 5.52 -28.51
N TYR A 19 17.23 4.68 -27.99
CA TYR A 19 15.85 5.07 -27.65
C TYR A 19 15.78 5.99 -26.42
N GLU A 20 16.63 5.79 -25.42
CA GLU A 20 16.75 6.68 -24.26
C GLU A 20 17.20 8.09 -24.67
N SER A 21 18.24 8.21 -25.50
CA SER A 21 18.73 9.51 -25.98
C SER A 21 17.72 10.23 -26.88
N PHE A 22 16.97 9.50 -27.71
CA PHE A 22 15.90 10.06 -28.53
C PHE A 22 14.68 10.48 -27.68
N GLY A 23 14.29 9.66 -26.70
CA GLY A 23 13.23 9.98 -25.74
C GLY A 23 13.55 11.22 -24.92
N LEU A 24 14.78 11.32 -24.41
CA LEU A 24 15.28 12.51 -23.72
C LEU A 24 15.20 13.76 -24.59
N ARG A 25 15.60 13.65 -25.86
CA ARG A 25 15.52 14.76 -26.81
C ARG A 25 14.09 15.23 -27.08
N ILE A 26 13.13 14.29 -27.12
CA ILE A 26 11.71 14.64 -27.22
C ILE A 26 11.26 15.38 -25.96
N LEU A 27 11.64 14.88 -24.78
CA LEU A 27 11.28 15.51 -23.50
C LEU A 27 11.87 16.93 -23.39
N THR A 28 13.12 17.15 -23.81
CA THR A 28 13.72 18.50 -23.82
C THR A 28 13.04 19.44 -24.80
N ASN A 29 12.65 18.95 -25.99
CA ASN A 29 11.91 19.76 -26.95
C ASN A 29 10.52 20.14 -26.42
N VAL A 30 9.85 19.24 -25.70
CA VAL A 30 8.56 19.51 -25.06
C VAL A 30 8.71 20.59 -23.99
N LEU A 31 9.79 20.56 -23.21
CA LEU A 31 10.10 21.63 -22.26
C LEU A 31 10.28 22.96 -23.00
N GLU A 32 11.06 23.02 -24.09
CA GLU A 32 11.31 24.25 -24.86
C GLU A 32 10.04 24.93 -25.43
N LEU A 33 8.94 24.18 -25.62
CA LEU A 33 7.71 24.69 -26.23
C LEU A 33 6.78 25.41 -25.23
N ASP A 34 6.80 25.04 -23.95
CA ASP A 34 5.91 25.59 -22.92
C ASP A 34 6.46 25.36 -21.50
N LEU A 35 7.60 25.99 -21.19
CA LEU A 35 8.34 25.86 -19.92
C LEU A 35 7.55 26.30 -18.67
N GLU A 36 6.38 26.93 -18.84
CA GLU A 36 5.62 27.51 -17.73
C GLU A 36 4.44 26.63 -17.30
N SER A 37 4.08 25.58 -18.06
CA SER A 37 2.94 24.70 -17.75
C SER A 37 3.30 23.64 -16.70
N PRO A 38 2.79 23.74 -15.45
CA PRO A 38 3.17 22.80 -14.39
C PRO A 38 2.68 21.38 -14.64
N GLN A 39 1.57 21.22 -15.36
CA GLN A 39 1.06 19.92 -15.80
C GLN A 39 2.05 19.24 -16.75
N LEU A 40 2.54 19.96 -17.76
CA LEU A 40 3.49 19.43 -18.73
C LEU A 40 4.82 19.08 -18.06
N LEU A 41 5.31 19.97 -17.19
CA LEU A 41 6.51 19.74 -16.39
C LEU A 41 6.37 18.48 -15.52
N ARG A 42 5.23 18.25 -14.87
CA ARG A 42 4.99 17.02 -14.08
C ARG A 42 4.97 15.78 -14.95
N ALA A 43 4.30 15.81 -16.09
CA ALA A 43 4.28 14.68 -17.02
C ALA A 43 5.69 14.29 -17.48
N VAL A 44 6.54 15.28 -17.79
CA VAL A 44 7.95 15.06 -18.12
C VAL A 44 8.71 14.51 -16.93
N ALA A 45 8.54 15.10 -15.73
CA ALA A 45 9.21 14.65 -14.51
C ALA A 45 8.87 13.19 -14.18
N TYR A 46 7.60 12.80 -14.27
CA TYR A 46 7.15 11.41 -14.05
C TYR A 46 7.84 10.45 -15.00
N LYS A 47 7.95 10.82 -16.28
CA LYS A 47 8.63 9.98 -17.25
C LYS A 47 10.13 9.85 -16.97
N LEU A 48 10.79 10.93 -16.56
CA LEU A 48 12.21 10.90 -16.18
C LEU A 48 12.44 10.03 -14.93
N VAL A 49 11.54 10.12 -13.94
CA VAL A 49 11.59 9.30 -12.72
C VAL A 49 11.39 7.82 -13.04
N GLU A 50 10.44 7.47 -13.91
CA GLU A 50 10.24 6.10 -14.37
C GLU A 50 11.48 5.55 -15.10
N LEU A 51 12.16 6.38 -15.89
CA LEU A 51 13.41 6.03 -16.58
C LEU A 51 14.65 6.03 -15.65
N GLY A 52 14.50 6.39 -14.37
CA GLY A 52 15.61 6.46 -13.42
C GLY A 52 16.55 7.66 -13.62
N LEU A 53 16.18 8.64 -14.43
CA LEU A 53 16.97 9.84 -14.73
C LEU A 53 16.72 10.93 -13.67
N LEU A 54 17.06 10.63 -12.43
CA LEU A 54 16.66 11.40 -11.25
C LEU A 54 17.24 12.82 -11.22
N ASP A 55 18.49 13.01 -11.66
CA ASP A 55 19.14 14.34 -11.69
C ASP A 55 18.45 15.30 -12.67
N ALA A 56 17.99 14.77 -13.81
CA ALA A 56 17.23 15.55 -14.78
C ALA A 56 15.82 15.88 -14.26
N ALA A 57 15.17 14.92 -13.60
CA ALA A 57 13.88 15.13 -12.95
C ALA A 57 13.97 16.19 -11.85
N GLU A 58 15.07 16.24 -11.09
CA GLU A 58 15.23 17.16 -9.95
C GLU A 58 15.10 18.62 -10.37
N ASN A 59 15.76 19.01 -11.46
CA ASN A 59 15.69 20.38 -11.95
C ASN A 59 14.25 20.79 -12.31
N ILE A 60 13.48 19.87 -12.90
CA ILE A 60 12.09 20.11 -13.30
C ILE A 60 11.19 20.17 -12.07
N VAL A 61 11.34 19.24 -11.12
CA VAL A 61 10.54 19.22 -9.89
C VAL A 61 10.83 20.45 -9.02
N ARG A 62 12.08 20.94 -8.98
CA ARG A 62 12.43 22.22 -8.32
C ARG A 62 11.79 23.44 -9.01
N LEU A 63 11.66 23.41 -10.33
CA LEU A 63 10.92 24.45 -11.05
C LEU A 63 9.43 24.40 -10.69
N ILE A 64 8.83 23.20 -10.67
CA ILE A 64 7.42 23.02 -10.29
C ILE A 64 7.16 23.53 -8.87
N THR A 65 8.00 23.23 -7.88
CA THR A 65 7.84 23.76 -6.51
C THR A 65 7.92 25.28 -6.42
N THR A 66 8.65 25.91 -7.35
CA THR A 66 8.74 27.38 -7.45
C THR A 66 7.49 27.96 -8.12
N LEU A 67 6.96 27.30 -9.14
CA LEU A 67 5.76 27.72 -9.86
C LEU A 67 4.46 27.46 -9.06
N ARG A 68 4.45 26.43 -8.22
CA ARG A 68 3.30 25.97 -7.44
C ARG A 68 3.62 25.88 -5.95
N PRO A 69 3.92 27.01 -5.28
CA PRO A 69 4.24 27.02 -3.86
C PRO A 69 3.02 26.75 -2.96
N ASP A 70 1.82 26.80 -3.53
CA ASP A 70 0.50 26.56 -2.95
C ASP A 70 0.11 25.07 -2.93
N GLU A 71 0.83 24.22 -3.66
CA GLU A 71 0.51 22.79 -3.76
C GLU A 71 1.44 21.94 -2.87
N PRO A 72 0.90 21.16 -1.92
CA PRO A 72 1.71 20.28 -1.08
C PRO A 72 2.39 19.16 -1.88
N GLN A 73 1.73 18.66 -2.93
CA GLN A 73 2.27 17.57 -3.75
C GLN A 73 3.64 17.93 -4.35
N SER A 74 3.80 19.16 -4.84
CA SER A 74 5.06 19.60 -5.45
C SER A 74 6.25 19.44 -4.48
N PHE A 75 6.06 19.76 -3.20
CA PHE A 75 7.10 19.58 -2.17
C PHE A 75 7.30 18.10 -1.79
N ARG A 76 6.22 17.31 -1.74
CA ARG A 76 6.26 15.87 -1.49
C ARG A 76 7.06 15.16 -2.58
N ASP A 77 6.77 15.45 -3.85
CA ASP A 77 7.44 14.84 -5.00
C ASP A 77 8.94 15.16 -5.00
N LEU A 78 9.32 16.40 -4.65
CA LEU A 78 10.73 16.76 -4.48
C LEU A 78 11.41 16.00 -3.33
N ALA A 79 10.74 15.87 -2.17
CA ALA A 79 11.27 15.12 -1.04
C ALA A 79 11.51 13.63 -1.38
N LEU A 80 10.56 13.01 -2.07
CA LEU A 80 10.66 11.62 -2.52
C LEU A 80 11.78 11.44 -3.54
N LEU A 81 11.91 12.37 -4.49
CA LEU A 81 12.95 12.34 -5.51
C LEU A 81 14.35 12.49 -4.91
N LEU A 82 14.55 13.47 -4.03
CA LEU A 82 15.83 13.69 -3.34
C LEU A 82 16.21 12.52 -2.43
N ARG A 83 15.21 11.84 -1.83
CA ARG A 83 15.43 10.59 -1.08
C ARG A 83 15.88 9.44 -1.99
N GLU A 84 15.49 9.44 -3.26
CA GLU A 84 15.84 8.37 -4.21
C GLU A 84 17.16 8.64 -4.94
N SER A 85 17.55 9.91 -5.12
CA SER A 85 18.83 10.28 -5.76
C SER A 85 20.04 9.81 -4.96
N ASN A 86 20.91 9.00 -5.55
CA ASN A 86 22.12 8.44 -4.93
C ASN A 86 23.28 9.45 -4.75
N ALA A 87 22.97 10.75 -4.68
CA ALA A 87 23.96 11.79 -4.50
C ALA A 87 24.77 11.59 -3.19
N PRO A 88 26.12 11.57 -3.25
CA PRO A 88 26.96 11.38 -2.07
C PRO A 88 26.81 12.49 -1.01
N ASP A 89 26.41 13.69 -1.43
CA ASP A 89 26.18 14.86 -0.58
C ASP A 89 24.67 15.14 -0.38
N ARG A 90 23.84 14.10 -0.32
CA ARG A 90 22.38 14.25 -0.15
C ARG A 90 22.05 15.11 1.06
N ASN A 91 21.36 16.22 0.82
CA ASN A 91 20.99 17.17 1.87
C ASN A 91 19.80 16.65 2.70
N MET A 92 20.09 15.86 3.74
CA MET A 92 19.07 15.27 4.62
C MET A 92 18.21 16.32 5.33
N THR A 93 18.77 17.52 5.58
CA THR A 93 18.04 18.62 6.19
C THR A 93 16.97 19.14 5.23
N GLU A 94 17.31 19.36 3.97
CA GLU A 94 16.36 19.79 2.94
C GLU A 94 15.21 18.80 2.78
N ILE A 95 15.51 17.50 2.71
CA ILE A 95 14.47 16.45 2.61
C ILE A 95 13.54 16.50 3.83
N SER A 96 14.10 16.64 5.03
CA SER A 96 13.33 16.75 6.27
C SER A 96 12.44 18.00 6.29
N ASP A 97 12.96 19.13 5.82
CA ASP A 97 12.23 20.39 5.77
C ASP A 97 11.10 20.36 4.74
N LEU A 98 11.31 19.71 3.59
CA LEU A 98 10.26 19.49 2.59
C LEU A 98 9.13 18.60 3.13
N PHE A 99 9.47 17.46 3.75
CA PHE A 99 8.47 16.62 4.40
C PHE A 99 7.70 17.38 5.48
N LYS A 100 8.41 18.15 6.31
CA LYS A 100 7.79 18.98 7.35
C LYS A 100 6.87 20.05 6.79
N LYS A 101 7.27 20.69 5.69
CA LYS A 101 6.43 21.68 5.03
C LYS A 101 5.10 21.07 4.61
N VAL A 102 5.09 19.87 4.04
CA VAL A 102 3.85 19.18 3.65
C VAL A 102 3.04 18.75 4.87
N ILE A 103 3.66 18.08 5.84
CA ILE A 103 2.95 17.49 6.99
C ILE A 103 2.38 18.56 7.93
N CYS A 104 3.08 19.68 8.12
CA CYS A 104 2.70 20.73 9.08
C CYS A 104 2.23 22.02 8.41
N GLY A 105 2.16 22.05 7.08
CA GLY A 105 1.69 23.21 6.32
C GLY A 105 0.18 23.38 6.40
N GLU A 106 -0.28 24.61 6.21
CA GLU A 106 -1.70 24.91 6.00
C GLU A 106 -1.96 24.87 4.49
N TRP A 107 -2.75 23.90 4.07
CA TRP A 107 -3.07 23.66 2.65
C TRP A 107 -4.56 23.85 2.41
N ASP A 108 -4.93 24.10 1.16
CA ASP A 108 -6.33 24.12 0.77
C ASP A 108 -6.99 22.76 1.07
N HIS A 109 -8.27 22.79 1.45
CA HIS A 109 -9.04 21.60 1.79
C HIS A 109 -9.10 20.54 0.68
N CYS A 110 -8.88 20.93 -0.58
CA CYS A 110 -8.77 19.98 -1.69
C CYS A 110 -7.58 19.02 -1.54
N TYR A 111 -6.56 19.37 -0.73
CA TYR A 111 -5.39 18.52 -0.44
C TYR A 111 -5.45 17.81 0.90
N ALA A 112 -6.59 17.86 1.60
CA ALA A 112 -6.71 17.28 2.94
C ALA A 112 -6.30 15.78 2.95
N GLU A 113 -5.52 15.38 3.95
CA GLU A 113 -4.98 14.03 4.18
C GLU A 113 -3.71 13.67 3.38
N ILE A 114 -3.20 14.54 2.50
CA ILE A 114 -1.86 14.34 1.91
C ILE A 114 -0.76 14.27 2.99
N GLU A 115 -0.97 14.94 4.12
CA GLU A 115 -0.10 14.89 5.29
C GLU A 115 0.03 13.47 5.87
N VAL A 116 -1.00 12.62 5.76
CA VAL A 116 -0.98 11.24 6.29
C VAL A 116 -0.08 10.35 5.45
N THR A 117 -0.28 10.36 4.12
CA THR A 117 0.58 9.62 3.18
C THR A 117 2.01 10.13 3.26
N THR A 118 2.20 11.44 3.34
CA THR A 118 3.53 12.05 3.45
C THR A 118 4.20 11.72 4.79
N LEU A 119 3.44 11.64 5.89
CA LEU A 119 3.95 11.23 7.20
C LEU A 119 4.43 9.77 7.17
N HIS A 120 3.75 8.87 6.46
CA HIS A 120 4.20 7.49 6.29
C HIS A 120 5.54 7.42 5.55
N GLU A 121 5.69 8.23 4.50
CA GLU A 121 6.94 8.36 3.72
C GLU A 121 8.09 8.95 4.52
N PHE A 122 7.79 9.98 5.31
CA PHE A 122 8.74 10.60 6.21
C PHE A 122 9.19 9.62 7.31
N ASN A 123 8.26 8.85 7.87
CA ASN A 123 8.55 7.83 8.87
C ASN A 123 9.49 6.74 8.34
N TRP A 124 9.35 6.36 7.07
CA TRP A 124 10.30 5.48 6.42
C TRP A 124 11.68 6.14 6.28
N PHE A 125 11.73 7.37 5.78
CA PHE A 125 12.97 8.15 5.65
C PHE A 125 13.74 8.26 6.98
N ILE A 126 13.06 8.60 8.08
CA ILE A 126 13.70 8.69 9.40
C ILE A 126 14.30 7.34 9.82
N PHE A 127 13.55 6.26 9.61
CA PHE A 127 13.96 4.92 10.01
C PHE A 127 15.19 4.46 9.22
N GLU A 128 15.16 4.62 7.89
CA GLU A 128 16.22 4.22 6.97
C GLU A 128 17.56 4.91 7.31
N PHE A 129 17.54 6.22 7.57
CA PHE A 129 18.75 6.99 7.85
C PHE A 129 19.09 7.09 9.35
N ASN A 130 18.38 6.38 10.24
CA ASN A 130 18.57 6.41 11.69
C ASN A 130 18.55 7.83 12.29
N GLN A 131 17.78 8.74 11.69
CA GLN A 131 17.72 10.16 12.06
C GLN A 131 16.79 10.44 13.25
N GLN A 132 16.31 9.39 13.94
CA GLN A 132 15.34 9.48 15.04
C GLN A 132 15.77 10.44 16.16
N LYS A 133 17.08 10.52 16.45
CA LYS A 133 17.61 11.38 17.51
C LYS A 133 17.64 12.88 17.17
N GLN A 134 17.77 13.24 15.90
CA GLN A 134 17.76 14.64 15.46
C GLN A 134 16.33 15.13 15.19
N ILE A 135 15.46 14.25 14.71
CA ILE A 135 14.12 14.59 14.21
C ILE A 135 13.01 14.54 15.28
N SER A 136 13.22 13.80 16.38
CA SER A 136 12.30 13.80 17.54
C SER A 136 12.08 15.18 18.20
N LYS A 137 12.91 16.18 17.87
CA LYS A 137 12.72 17.59 18.26
C LYS A 137 11.86 18.39 17.28
N LEU A 138 11.70 17.93 16.04
CA LEU A 138 10.99 18.62 14.96
C LEU A 138 9.51 18.23 14.87
N PHE A 139 9.16 17.04 15.36
CA PHE A 139 7.80 16.48 15.31
C PHE A 139 7.39 15.91 16.67
N ASP A 140 6.09 15.86 16.92
CA ASP A 140 5.54 15.12 18.04
C ASP A 140 5.95 13.65 17.93
N HIS A 141 6.54 13.12 19.00
CA HIS A 141 7.08 11.76 19.05
C HIS A 141 6.02 10.67 18.79
N ARG A 142 4.72 11.00 18.93
CA ARG A 142 3.58 10.13 18.60
C ARG A 142 3.41 9.91 17.09
N LEU A 143 3.83 10.88 16.27
CA LEU A 143 3.72 10.82 14.81
C LEU A 143 4.92 10.08 14.18
N VAL A 144 6.00 9.90 14.94
CA VAL A 144 7.22 9.25 14.47
C VAL A 144 7.16 7.74 14.73
N ARG A 145 6.77 6.96 13.73
CA ARG A 145 6.63 5.50 13.85
C ARG A 145 6.94 4.78 12.56
N HIS A 146 7.82 3.77 12.63
CA HIS A 146 8.08 2.87 11.51
C HIS A 146 6.87 1.94 11.27
N LEU A 147 6.24 2.06 10.11
CA LEU A 147 5.00 1.37 9.73
C LEU A 147 5.20 0.53 8.46
N PRO A 148 5.99 -0.54 8.47
CA PRO A 148 6.21 -1.33 7.26
C PRO A 148 4.95 -2.10 6.86
N VAL A 149 4.76 -2.25 5.56
CA VAL A 149 3.66 -3.01 4.95
C VAL A 149 4.20 -3.94 3.87
N ASP A 150 3.45 -4.99 3.55
CA ASP A 150 3.86 -5.97 2.54
C ASP A 150 3.62 -5.46 1.12
N LEU A 151 2.53 -4.71 0.88
CA LEU A 151 2.27 -4.08 -0.41
C LEU A 151 1.69 -2.68 -0.19
N ARG A 152 2.24 -1.70 -0.90
CA ARG A 152 1.80 -0.31 -0.95
C ARG A 152 1.76 0.14 -2.40
N ILE A 153 0.64 0.71 -2.83
CA ILE A 153 0.45 1.21 -4.20
C ILE A 153 0.00 2.66 -4.08
N VAL A 154 0.69 3.58 -4.73
CA VAL A 154 0.41 5.01 -4.67
C VAL A 154 0.24 5.55 -6.07
N LEU A 155 -0.94 6.08 -6.37
CA LEU A 155 -1.30 6.71 -7.63
C LEU A 155 -1.19 8.23 -7.48
N VAL A 156 -0.47 8.88 -8.39
CA VAL A 156 -0.40 10.34 -8.53
C VAL A 156 -0.68 10.74 -9.98
N TRP A 157 -1.06 12.00 -10.21
CA TRP A 157 -1.38 12.51 -11.54
C TRP A 157 -0.93 13.95 -11.76
N ASP A 158 -0.79 14.34 -13.03
CA ASP A 158 -0.21 15.62 -13.48
C ASP A 158 -1.21 16.79 -13.57
N THR A 159 -2.52 16.48 -13.54
CA THR A 159 -3.62 17.42 -13.84
C THR A 159 -4.34 17.88 -12.58
N ASN A 160 -4.53 19.19 -12.39
CA ASN A 160 -5.32 19.68 -11.23
C ASN A 160 -6.81 19.44 -11.45
N ASP A 161 -7.60 19.52 -10.37
CA ASP A 161 -9.07 19.48 -10.43
C ASP A 161 -9.61 18.29 -11.25
N THR A 162 -8.91 17.17 -11.13
CA THR A 162 -9.23 15.93 -11.83
C THR A 162 -9.41 14.83 -10.81
N ASP A 163 -10.48 14.07 -10.98
CA ASP A 163 -10.82 12.91 -10.20
C ASP A 163 -10.26 11.66 -10.89
N VAL A 164 -9.27 11.02 -10.25
CA VAL A 164 -8.63 9.79 -10.72
C VAL A 164 -8.72 8.74 -9.62
N ASP A 165 -9.63 7.78 -9.82
CA ASP A 165 -9.86 6.69 -8.88
C ASP A 165 -8.81 5.59 -9.03
N LEU A 166 -8.37 5.04 -7.90
CA LEU A 166 -7.55 3.84 -7.75
C LEU A 166 -8.44 2.64 -7.36
N HIS A 167 -8.38 1.61 -8.20
CA HIS A 167 -9.09 0.35 -7.99
C HIS A 167 -8.07 -0.79 -7.88
N ILE A 168 -8.16 -1.59 -6.82
CA ILE A 168 -7.31 -2.76 -6.61
C ILE A 168 -8.18 -4.00 -6.51
N ILE A 169 -8.07 -4.91 -7.48
CA ILE A 169 -8.66 -6.25 -7.37
C ILE A 169 -7.65 -7.15 -6.67
N GLU A 170 -8.00 -7.61 -5.48
CA GLU A 170 -7.16 -8.47 -4.65
C GLU A 170 -7.18 -9.93 -5.14
N PRO A 171 -6.22 -10.78 -4.72
CA PRO A 171 -6.18 -12.19 -5.08
C PRO A 171 -7.42 -13.00 -4.72
N THR A 172 -8.23 -12.50 -3.79
CA THR A 172 -9.53 -13.09 -3.38
C THR A 172 -10.64 -12.83 -4.41
N GLY A 173 -10.42 -11.91 -5.35
CA GLY A 173 -11.45 -11.36 -6.24
C GLY A 173 -12.26 -10.21 -5.60
N GLU A 174 -11.96 -9.82 -4.37
CA GLU A 174 -12.53 -8.62 -3.74
C GLU A 174 -11.88 -7.36 -4.32
N GLU A 175 -12.68 -6.31 -4.53
CA GLU A 175 -12.22 -5.03 -5.07
C GLU A 175 -12.15 -3.98 -3.96
N CYS A 176 -10.98 -3.34 -3.83
CA CYS A 176 -10.75 -2.17 -2.99
C CYS A 176 -10.81 -0.91 -3.85
N TYR A 177 -11.75 -0.01 -3.55
CA TYR A 177 -11.99 1.25 -4.27
C TYR A 177 -12.73 2.23 -3.35
N TYR A 178 -13.06 3.44 -3.82
CA TYR A 178 -13.69 4.48 -2.98
C TYR A 178 -14.95 4.00 -2.24
N GLY A 179 -15.73 3.08 -2.83
CA GLY A 179 -16.95 2.50 -2.24
C GLY A 179 -16.70 1.31 -1.30
N ASN A 180 -15.51 0.70 -1.34
CA ASN A 180 -15.09 -0.40 -0.47
C ASN A 180 -13.64 -0.21 0.01
N LYS A 181 -13.41 0.82 0.83
CA LYS A 181 -12.06 1.24 1.26
C LYS A 181 -11.35 0.26 2.21
N ASN A 182 -12.06 -0.71 2.79
CA ASN A 182 -11.49 -1.67 3.75
C ASN A 182 -11.94 -3.09 3.37
N THR A 183 -11.03 -3.87 2.79
CA THR A 183 -11.34 -5.23 2.31
C THR A 183 -11.23 -6.28 3.41
N ALA A 184 -11.78 -7.48 3.16
CA ALA A 184 -11.77 -8.57 4.13
C ALA A 184 -10.36 -9.07 4.48
N ILE A 185 -9.40 -9.00 3.54
CA ILE A 185 -8.00 -9.40 3.82
C ILE A 185 -7.18 -8.29 4.50
N GLY A 186 -7.78 -7.13 4.72
CA GLY A 186 -7.17 -5.99 5.40
C GLY A 186 -6.37 -5.08 4.47
N GLY A 187 -6.74 -5.03 3.18
CA GLY A 187 -6.40 -3.94 2.29
C GLY A 187 -7.17 -2.69 2.68
N MET A 188 -6.50 -1.54 2.58
CA MET A 188 -7.04 -0.25 2.95
C MET A 188 -6.73 0.76 1.85
N LEU A 189 -7.74 1.47 1.36
CA LEU A 189 -7.58 2.62 0.49
C LEU A 189 -7.57 3.90 1.33
N SER A 190 -6.73 4.86 0.94
CA SER A 190 -6.73 6.22 1.49
C SER A 190 -8.07 6.90 1.25
N ARG A 191 -8.20 8.12 1.77
CA ARG A 191 -9.30 8.97 1.32
C ARG A 191 -9.19 9.19 -0.18
N ASP A 192 -10.37 9.39 -0.74
CA ASP A 192 -10.63 9.61 -2.16
C ASP A 192 -10.51 11.13 -2.40
N PHE A 193 -9.64 11.49 -3.33
CA PHE A 193 -9.31 12.88 -3.69
C PHE A 193 -10.11 13.31 -4.91
N THR A 194 -11.32 13.81 -4.66
CA THR A 194 -12.28 14.21 -5.71
C THR A 194 -12.06 15.61 -6.29
N THR A 195 -11.22 16.43 -5.65
CA THR A 195 -10.90 17.81 -6.07
C THR A 195 -9.42 18.08 -5.81
N GLY A 196 -8.68 18.63 -6.76
CA GLY A 196 -7.25 18.89 -6.63
C GLY A 196 -6.37 17.80 -7.24
N TYR A 197 -5.24 17.53 -6.59
CA TYR A 197 -4.32 16.47 -6.97
C TYR A 197 -4.36 15.32 -5.94
N GLY A 198 -3.98 14.11 -6.39
CA GLY A 198 -3.76 12.96 -5.52
C GLY A 198 -2.58 13.18 -4.54
N PRO A 199 -2.24 12.17 -3.72
CA PRO A 199 -2.25 10.77 -4.11
C PRO A 199 -3.46 9.98 -3.66
N GLU A 200 -3.85 8.96 -4.43
CA GLU A 200 -4.60 7.83 -3.89
C GLU A 200 -3.66 6.69 -3.52
N GLU A 201 -3.90 6.06 -2.37
CA GLU A 201 -2.99 5.08 -1.80
C GLU A 201 -3.74 3.84 -1.34
N TYR A 202 -3.25 2.68 -1.77
CA TYR A 202 -3.65 1.37 -1.24
C TYR A 202 -2.53 0.78 -0.39
N LEU A 203 -2.89 0.28 0.79
CA LEU A 203 -1.98 -0.35 1.76
C LEU A 203 -2.51 -1.71 2.20
N ILE A 204 -1.64 -2.71 2.26
CA ILE A 204 -1.92 -3.97 2.95
C ILE A 204 -0.71 -4.44 3.74
N ARG A 205 -0.87 -4.50 5.07
CA ARG A 205 0.24 -4.82 5.97
C ARG A 205 0.70 -6.27 5.87
N LYS A 206 -0.22 -7.22 5.67
CA LYS A 206 0.07 -8.65 5.51
C LYS A 206 -0.59 -9.18 4.25
N ALA A 207 0.06 -8.96 3.12
CA ALA A 207 -0.46 -9.31 1.81
C ALA A 207 -0.67 -10.82 1.68
N VAL A 208 -1.79 -11.22 1.09
CA VAL A 208 -2.03 -12.60 0.68
C VAL A 208 -1.27 -12.88 -0.63
N THR A 209 -0.70 -14.07 -0.76
CA THR A 209 -0.06 -14.52 -2.00
C THR A 209 -1.04 -14.53 -3.16
N GLY A 210 -0.65 -13.98 -4.30
CA GLY A 210 -1.43 -13.98 -5.53
C GLY A 210 -1.24 -12.70 -6.33
N THR A 211 -2.11 -12.48 -7.31
CA THR A 211 -2.06 -11.31 -8.19
C THR A 211 -3.01 -10.23 -7.69
N TYR A 212 -2.50 -9.02 -7.53
CA TYR A 212 -3.29 -7.81 -7.32
C TYR A 212 -3.37 -7.06 -8.65
N ILE A 213 -4.56 -6.79 -9.17
CA ILE A 213 -4.73 -6.07 -10.43
C ILE A 213 -4.96 -4.60 -10.10
N VAL A 214 -4.09 -3.74 -10.62
CA VAL A 214 -4.18 -2.28 -10.44
C VAL A 214 -4.95 -1.70 -11.60
N ARG A 215 -6.01 -0.98 -11.29
CA ARG A 215 -6.89 -0.31 -12.26
C ARG A 215 -7.06 1.14 -11.88
N THR A 216 -7.36 1.94 -12.88
CA THR A 216 -7.66 3.36 -12.69
C THR A 216 -8.82 3.79 -13.56
N GLN A 217 -9.57 4.78 -13.10
CA GLN A 217 -10.59 5.45 -13.87
C GLN A 217 -10.43 6.96 -13.72
N CYS A 218 -10.38 7.68 -14.83
CA CYS A 218 -10.21 9.12 -14.84
C CYS A 218 -11.51 9.80 -15.26
N PHE A 219 -12.05 10.64 -14.39
CA PHE A 219 -13.29 11.39 -14.60
C PHE A 219 -13.07 12.83 -15.09
N ALA A 220 -11.86 13.15 -15.59
CA ALA A 220 -11.50 14.48 -16.10
C ALA A 220 -12.55 15.06 -17.07
N ASN A 221 -12.98 16.30 -16.82
CA ASN A 221 -13.82 17.05 -17.75
C ASN A 221 -12.97 17.64 -18.89
N HIS A 222 -13.42 17.46 -20.13
CA HIS A 222 -12.72 17.84 -21.37
C HIS A 222 -12.35 19.33 -21.50
N GLU A 223 -12.95 20.24 -20.71
CA GLU A 223 -12.95 21.68 -21.01
C GLU A 223 -11.76 22.48 -20.43
N GLN A 224 -10.89 21.89 -19.58
CA GLN A 224 -9.83 22.64 -18.87
C GLN A 224 -8.38 22.13 -19.07
N ASN A 225 -8.15 21.06 -19.84
CA ASN A 225 -6.82 20.46 -19.98
C ASN A 225 -6.08 20.94 -21.23
N LEU A 226 -4.98 21.68 -21.06
CA LEU A 226 -4.09 22.15 -22.14
C LEU A 226 -3.59 21.03 -23.06
N THR A 227 -3.42 19.82 -22.54
CA THR A 227 -2.87 18.64 -23.24
C THR A 227 -3.93 17.63 -23.70
N GLY A 228 -5.20 17.85 -23.33
CA GLY A 228 -6.33 16.95 -23.62
C GLY A 228 -6.30 15.56 -22.96
N ALA A 229 -5.32 15.28 -22.09
CA ALA A 229 -5.14 13.96 -21.46
C ALA A 229 -4.40 14.09 -20.12
N THR A 230 -4.71 13.21 -19.17
CA THR A 230 -4.10 13.17 -17.83
C THR A 230 -3.03 12.10 -17.78
N THR A 231 -1.83 12.45 -17.32
CA THR A 231 -0.74 11.49 -17.09
C THR A 231 -0.78 11.05 -15.64
N ILE A 232 -0.82 9.73 -15.44
CA ILE A 232 -0.72 9.12 -14.12
C ILE A 232 0.64 8.46 -13.94
N MET A 233 1.07 8.37 -12.69
CA MET A 233 2.22 7.57 -12.27
C MET A 233 1.82 6.74 -11.05
N VAL A 234 2.05 5.43 -11.13
CA VAL A 234 1.78 4.49 -10.05
C VAL A 234 3.09 3.99 -9.48
N HIS A 235 3.33 4.24 -8.20
CA HIS A 235 4.41 3.63 -7.45
C HIS A 235 3.93 2.36 -6.77
N ILE A 236 4.59 1.24 -7.06
CA ILE A 236 4.27 -0.07 -6.50
C ILE A 236 5.43 -0.49 -5.62
N TYR A 237 5.17 -0.61 -4.33
CA TYR A 237 6.15 -1.03 -3.34
C TYR A 237 5.78 -2.39 -2.77
N LYS A 238 6.64 -3.39 -2.96
CA LYS A 238 6.58 -4.65 -2.20
C LYS A 238 7.53 -4.55 -1.01
N TYR A 239 7.10 -5.05 0.14
CA TYR A 239 7.84 -4.98 1.41
C TYR A 239 8.24 -3.53 1.76
N TYR A 240 7.30 -2.60 1.60
CA TYR A 240 7.53 -1.19 1.89
C TYR A 240 8.01 -0.99 3.33
N GLY A 241 9.08 -0.22 3.47
CA GLY A 241 9.71 0.05 4.74
C GLY A 241 10.54 -1.12 5.31
N GLN A 242 10.92 -2.09 4.49
CA GLN A 242 11.73 -3.23 4.90
C GLN A 242 13.05 -3.25 4.12
N SER A 243 14.07 -3.96 4.61
CA SER A 243 15.38 -4.05 3.96
C SER A 243 15.35 -4.71 2.57
N ASN A 244 14.31 -5.49 2.29
CA ASN A 244 14.06 -6.16 1.02
C ASN A 244 12.96 -5.45 0.18
N GLN A 245 12.74 -4.15 0.42
CA GLN A 245 11.79 -3.36 -0.34
C GLN A 245 12.10 -3.44 -1.84
N GLN A 246 11.05 -3.63 -2.64
CA GLN A 246 11.10 -3.56 -4.09
C GLN A 246 10.19 -2.44 -4.55
N LYS A 247 10.65 -1.63 -5.51
CA LYS A 247 9.87 -0.54 -6.10
C LYS A 247 9.76 -0.77 -7.60
N GLU A 248 8.55 -0.62 -8.12
CA GLU A 248 8.25 -0.53 -9.54
C GLU A 248 7.45 0.75 -9.78
N ILE A 249 7.63 1.35 -10.96
CA ILE A 249 6.94 2.58 -11.35
C ILE A 249 6.32 2.32 -12.72
N VAL A 250 5.05 2.68 -12.87
CA VAL A 250 4.33 2.59 -14.14
C VAL A 250 3.72 3.95 -14.43
N THR A 251 4.01 4.51 -15.61
CA THR A 251 3.37 5.73 -16.11
C THR A 251 2.42 5.44 -17.26
N LEU A 252 1.25 6.06 -17.24
CA LEU A 252 0.22 5.90 -18.28
C LEU A 252 -0.42 7.25 -18.60
N ARG A 253 -0.71 7.46 -19.88
CA ARG A 253 -1.48 8.62 -20.34
C ARG A 253 -2.92 8.20 -20.56
N LEU A 254 -3.83 8.79 -19.77
CA LEU A 254 -5.25 8.52 -19.79
C LEU A 254 -5.98 9.54 -20.67
N ASN A 255 -6.85 9.02 -21.54
CA ASN A 255 -7.81 9.85 -22.27
C ASN A 255 -9.06 10.03 -21.39
N SER A 256 -9.71 11.17 -21.46
CA SER A 256 -10.84 11.59 -20.60
C SER A 256 -12.17 10.86 -20.86
N ASN A 257 -12.14 9.64 -21.41
CA ASN A 257 -13.33 8.91 -21.82
C ASN A 257 -14.03 8.17 -20.65
N GLN A 258 -13.63 8.42 -19.40
CA GLN A 258 -14.14 7.76 -18.19
C GLN A 258 -14.07 6.22 -18.24
N GLU A 259 -13.19 5.67 -19.08
CA GLU A 259 -13.02 4.23 -19.23
C GLU A 259 -12.09 3.69 -18.14
N MET A 260 -12.49 2.60 -17.50
CA MET A 260 -11.62 1.88 -16.57
C MET A 260 -10.44 1.26 -17.34
N ARG A 261 -9.22 1.50 -16.87
CA ARG A 261 -7.99 1.02 -17.50
C ARG A 261 -7.22 0.12 -16.54
N ASP A 262 -6.80 -1.03 -17.05
CA ASP A 262 -5.83 -1.89 -16.38
C ASP A 262 -4.45 -1.23 -16.48
N VAL A 263 -3.83 -0.98 -15.32
CA VAL A 263 -2.51 -0.35 -15.23
C VAL A 263 -1.41 -1.42 -15.24
N CYS A 264 -1.49 -2.37 -14.31
CA CYS A 264 -0.54 -3.46 -14.18
C CYS A 264 -1.06 -4.59 -13.29
N GLU A 265 -0.40 -5.75 -13.35
CA GLU A 265 -0.60 -6.86 -12.43
C GLU A 265 0.57 -6.99 -11.45
N VAL A 266 0.30 -6.95 -10.15
CA VAL A 266 1.29 -7.10 -9.09
C VAL A 266 1.20 -8.50 -8.50
N VAL A 267 2.11 -9.38 -8.93
CA VAL A 267 2.25 -10.71 -8.32
C VAL A 267 3.00 -10.60 -7.01
N PHE A 268 2.33 -10.90 -5.90
CA PHE A 268 2.93 -10.96 -4.57
C PHE A 268 3.09 -12.41 -4.13
N ASN A 269 4.34 -12.83 -3.90
CA ASN A 269 4.66 -14.17 -3.40
C ASN A 269 5.33 -14.03 -2.03
N ASP A 270 4.66 -14.49 -0.98
CA ASP A 270 5.21 -14.50 0.37
C ASP A 270 6.22 -15.65 0.53
N ASP A 271 7.48 -15.40 0.17
CA ASP A 271 8.59 -16.38 0.31
C ASP A 271 8.82 -16.83 1.77
N ARG A 272 8.32 -16.04 2.75
CA ARG A 272 8.34 -16.41 4.18
C ARG A 272 7.48 -17.65 4.44
N LYS A 273 6.43 -17.91 3.65
CA LYS A 273 5.61 -19.13 3.73
C LYS A 273 6.25 -20.32 3.02
N LEU A 274 6.85 -20.12 1.85
CA LEU A 274 7.47 -21.20 1.05
C LEU A 274 8.65 -21.85 1.78
N LYS A 275 9.43 -21.07 2.54
CA LYS A 275 10.52 -21.61 3.39
C LYS A 275 9.99 -22.40 4.59
N SER A 276 8.83 -22.05 5.13
CA SER A 276 8.23 -22.76 6.27
C SER A 276 7.72 -24.16 5.90
N GLU A 277 7.18 -24.36 4.70
CA GLU A 277 6.66 -25.67 4.26
C GLU A 277 7.78 -26.66 3.90
N ASN A 278 8.90 -26.18 3.34
CA ASN A 278 10.07 -27.01 3.04
C ASN A 278 10.95 -27.30 4.28
N GLN A 279 10.97 -26.43 5.30
CA GLN A 279 11.70 -26.67 6.55
C GLN A 279 11.04 -27.70 7.48
N ILE A 280 9.71 -27.91 7.39
CA ILE A 280 9.00 -28.90 8.21
C ILE A 280 9.45 -30.34 7.93
N LYS A 281 10.01 -30.62 6.74
CA LYS A 281 10.49 -31.96 6.39
C LYS A 281 11.91 -32.29 6.87
N ASN A 282 12.75 -31.29 7.20
CA ASN A 282 14.19 -31.52 7.36
C ASN A 282 14.80 -31.22 8.74
N ASP A 283 14.15 -30.48 9.65
CA ASP A 283 14.81 -30.07 10.90
C ASP A 283 14.19 -30.74 12.15
N GLN A 284 14.66 -31.97 12.46
CA GLN A 284 14.58 -32.55 13.81
C GLN A 284 15.85 -32.34 14.65
N ASN A 285 16.88 -31.67 14.15
CA ASN A 285 18.10 -31.44 14.94
C ASN A 285 18.77 -30.11 14.59
N SER A 286 18.43 -29.04 15.32
CA SER A 286 19.36 -28.01 15.78
C SER A 286 18.60 -26.86 16.45
N ASN A 287 18.91 -26.65 17.73
CA ASN A 287 18.51 -25.49 18.51
C ASN A 287 19.26 -24.25 18.00
N MET A 288 18.63 -23.47 17.12
CA MET A 288 18.76 -22.02 16.95
C MET A 288 18.29 -21.66 15.55
N LYS A 289 17.06 -21.16 15.41
CA LYS A 289 16.63 -20.38 14.24
C LYS A 289 15.65 -19.30 14.72
N ILE A 290 16.13 -18.06 14.71
CA ILE A 290 15.34 -16.86 14.88
C ILE A 290 14.67 -16.60 13.54
N ASP A 291 13.35 -16.70 13.48
CA ASP A 291 12.58 -16.07 12.41
C ASP A 291 11.18 -15.71 12.95
N GLN A 292 10.85 -14.41 12.89
CA GLN A 292 9.53 -13.83 12.59
C GLN A 292 9.49 -12.34 12.99
N GLN A 293 9.61 -11.49 11.96
CA GLN A 293 9.57 -10.03 11.98
C GLN A 293 8.15 -9.48 12.25
N VAL A 294 7.59 -9.73 13.43
CA VAL A 294 6.27 -9.21 13.83
C VAL A 294 6.44 -8.02 14.76
N ILE A 295 5.82 -6.89 14.40
CA ILE A 295 5.89 -5.62 15.13
C ILE A 295 4.70 -5.51 16.09
N CYS A 296 4.96 -5.09 17.33
CA CYS A 296 3.90 -4.73 18.27
C CYS A 296 3.17 -3.45 17.85
N ASP A 297 1.85 -3.49 17.76
CA ASP A 297 0.98 -2.36 17.41
C ASP A 297 0.80 -1.34 18.54
N GLY A 298 1.09 -1.72 19.78
CA GLY A 298 1.08 -0.78 20.90
C GLY A 298 2.38 0.01 21.11
N CYS A 299 3.54 -0.56 20.79
CA CYS A 299 4.84 0.07 21.09
C CYS A 299 5.86 0.06 19.96
N GLY A 300 5.54 -0.52 18.80
CA GLY A 300 6.47 -0.62 17.67
C GLY A 300 7.62 -1.61 17.86
N MET A 301 7.64 -2.39 18.95
CA MET A 301 8.69 -3.39 19.20
C MET A 301 8.77 -4.41 18.07
N LEU A 302 9.96 -4.57 17.48
CA LEU A 302 10.27 -5.53 16.41
C LEU A 302 11.60 -6.25 16.69
N PRO A 303 11.64 -7.59 16.66
CA PRO A 303 10.49 -8.50 16.75
C PRO A 303 9.85 -8.44 18.15
N ILE A 304 8.59 -8.85 18.28
CA ILE A 304 7.99 -9.08 19.61
C ILE A 304 8.78 -10.16 20.36
N ILE A 305 9.36 -9.79 21.51
CA ILE A 305 10.08 -10.70 22.39
C ILE A 305 9.15 -11.15 23.53
N GLY A 306 8.95 -12.46 23.67
CA GLY A 306 8.07 -13.06 24.68
C GLY A 306 6.70 -13.47 24.13
N ASP A 307 5.65 -13.27 24.93
CA ASP A 307 4.26 -13.60 24.53
C ASP A 307 3.74 -12.57 23.51
N ARG A 308 3.17 -13.07 22.42
CA ARG A 308 2.51 -12.28 21.38
C ARG A 308 1.00 -12.42 21.49
N TYR A 309 0.27 -11.31 21.40
CA TYR A 309 -1.19 -11.26 21.52
C TYR A 309 -1.79 -10.77 20.20
N THR A 310 -2.35 -11.67 19.41
CA THR A 310 -2.90 -11.34 18.08
C THR A 310 -4.42 -11.20 18.14
N CYS A 311 -4.98 -10.20 17.46
CA CYS A 311 -6.44 -10.01 17.42
C CYS A 311 -7.12 -11.05 16.54
N LEU A 312 -8.21 -11.64 17.03
CA LEU A 312 -8.98 -12.64 16.27
C LEU A 312 -9.93 -12.02 15.24
N PHE A 313 -10.24 -10.73 15.37
CA PHE A 313 -11.26 -10.04 14.56
C PHE A 313 -10.68 -8.93 13.68
N CYS A 314 -9.61 -8.29 14.12
CA CYS A 314 -8.90 -7.29 13.32
C CYS A 314 -7.76 -7.95 12.57
N SER A 315 -7.77 -7.80 11.26
CA SER A 315 -6.61 -8.11 10.44
C SER A 315 -5.43 -7.25 10.87
N ASN A 316 -4.27 -7.87 10.99
CA ASN A 316 -2.98 -7.18 11.17
C ASN A 316 -2.80 -6.45 12.51
N ILE A 317 -3.39 -6.97 13.60
CA ILE A 317 -3.17 -6.43 14.95
C ILE A 317 -2.48 -7.45 15.86
N ASP A 318 -1.31 -7.07 16.39
CA ASP A 318 -0.42 -7.84 17.24
C ASP A 318 0.14 -6.98 18.38
N PHE A 319 -0.02 -7.41 19.63
CA PHE A 319 0.53 -6.74 20.80
C PHE A 319 1.60 -7.61 21.47
N CYS A 320 2.66 -6.97 22.00
CA CYS A 320 3.58 -7.64 22.91
C CYS A 320 2.94 -7.77 24.31
N GLN A 321 3.51 -8.64 25.13
CA GLN A 321 3.04 -8.87 26.50
C GLN A 321 2.88 -7.59 27.33
N SER A 322 3.84 -6.66 27.25
CA SER A 322 3.75 -5.40 28.02
C SER A 322 2.63 -4.49 27.52
N CYS A 323 2.41 -4.39 26.21
CA CYS A 323 1.31 -3.63 25.63
C CYS A 323 -0.06 -4.23 25.96
N HIS A 324 -0.17 -5.56 25.93
CA HIS A 324 -1.37 -6.27 26.34
C HIS A 324 -1.67 -6.02 27.83
N SER A 325 -0.70 -6.25 28.71
CA SER A 325 -0.86 -6.07 30.16
C SER A 325 -1.15 -4.62 30.56
N ALA A 326 -0.61 -3.65 29.83
CA ALA A 326 -0.87 -2.23 30.06
C ALA A 326 -2.24 -1.77 29.53
N SER A 327 -3.07 -2.67 28.99
CA SER A 327 -4.34 -2.32 28.32
C SER A 327 -4.18 -1.19 27.28
N ARG A 328 -3.01 -1.10 26.65
CA ARG A 328 -2.75 -0.20 25.51
C ARG A 328 -3.38 -0.76 24.22
N THR A 329 -4.50 -1.47 24.37
CA THR A 329 -5.36 -2.01 23.30
C THR A 329 -6.28 -0.95 22.70
N ASN A 330 -6.32 0.23 23.33
CA ASN A 330 -7.06 1.40 22.88
C ASN A 330 -6.08 2.36 22.22
N HIS A 331 -6.18 2.45 20.89
CA HIS A 331 -6.04 3.63 20.02
C HIS A 331 -5.64 3.15 18.61
N ASP A 332 -6.61 2.88 17.75
CA ASP A 332 -6.96 3.67 16.55
C ASP A 332 -8.11 2.95 15.81
N THR A 333 -8.83 3.68 14.97
CA THR A 333 -10.23 3.52 14.47
C THR A 333 -10.75 2.15 13.99
N ASN A 334 -9.96 1.07 13.99
CA ASN A 334 -10.37 -0.27 13.53
C ASN A 334 -10.24 -1.42 14.57
N HIS A 335 -9.75 -1.18 15.79
CA HIS A 335 -9.70 -2.20 16.86
C HIS A 335 -10.69 -1.90 17.99
N HIS A 336 -11.72 -2.73 18.14
CA HIS A 336 -12.66 -2.60 19.24
C HIS A 336 -12.10 -3.24 20.51
N TYR A 337 -12.27 -2.57 21.66
CA TYR A 337 -11.82 -3.06 22.98
C TYR A 337 -12.37 -4.45 23.36
N ASN A 338 -13.48 -4.86 22.73
CA ASN A 338 -14.13 -6.16 22.94
C ASN A 338 -13.60 -7.29 22.06
N HIS A 339 -12.65 -7.02 21.16
CA HIS A 339 -12.08 -8.09 20.33
C HIS A 339 -11.16 -9.00 21.17
N PRO A 340 -11.45 -10.31 21.28
CA PRO A 340 -10.58 -11.23 21.99
C PRO A 340 -9.22 -11.35 21.30
N LEU A 341 -8.18 -11.27 22.12
CA LEU A 341 -6.79 -11.44 21.72
C LEU A 341 -6.35 -12.89 22.02
N LEU A 342 -5.74 -13.55 21.04
CA LEU A 342 -5.12 -14.85 21.24
C LEU A 342 -3.69 -14.66 21.75
N CYS A 343 -3.43 -15.13 22.97
CA CYS A 343 -2.07 -15.20 23.52
C CYS A 343 -1.31 -16.39 22.91
N ILE A 344 -0.20 -16.08 22.27
CA ILE A 344 0.76 -17.02 21.73
C ILE A 344 1.96 -17.03 22.69
N LYS A 345 2.10 -18.13 23.43
CA LYS A 345 3.19 -18.33 24.38
C LYS A 345 4.49 -18.57 23.64
N ASP A 346 5.52 -17.78 23.94
CA ASP A 346 6.84 -17.78 23.29
C ASP A 346 6.75 -17.69 21.75
N SER A 347 6.93 -16.49 21.19
CA SER A 347 6.84 -16.22 19.74
C SER A 347 7.70 -17.15 18.87
N ARG A 348 8.71 -17.83 19.43
CA ARG A 348 9.57 -18.80 18.74
C ARG A 348 8.91 -20.17 18.50
N THR A 349 7.85 -20.52 19.23
CA THR A 349 7.17 -21.83 19.13
C THR A 349 6.04 -21.85 18.09
N TYR A 350 5.66 -20.68 17.58
CA TYR A 350 4.49 -20.51 16.70
C TYR A 350 4.64 -20.87 15.20
N PRO A 351 5.80 -21.18 14.59
CA PRO A 351 5.83 -21.58 13.18
C PRO A 351 4.94 -22.80 12.85
N LYS A 352 4.43 -23.53 13.86
CA LYS A 352 3.70 -24.80 13.71
C LYS A 352 2.18 -24.74 13.91
N SER A 353 1.58 -23.57 14.19
CA SER A 353 0.14 -23.52 14.44
C SER A 353 -0.66 -23.28 13.14
N LEU A 354 -1.19 -24.38 12.58
CA LEU A 354 -2.07 -24.42 11.39
C LEU A 354 -3.38 -23.59 11.55
N TYR A 355 -3.77 -23.22 12.77
CA TYR A 355 -5.13 -22.73 13.06
C TYR A 355 -5.44 -21.30 12.58
N LEU A 356 -4.44 -20.43 12.41
CA LEU A 356 -4.64 -19.04 11.94
C LEU A 356 -4.35 -18.86 10.44
N HIS A 357 -3.37 -19.59 9.88
CA HIS A 357 -3.03 -19.52 8.45
C HIS A 357 -4.11 -20.13 7.55
N SER A 358 -4.90 -21.07 8.07
CA SER A 358 -5.86 -21.85 7.28
C SER A 358 -7.21 -21.15 7.05
N ARG A 359 -7.56 -20.10 7.82
CA ARG A 359 -8.88 -19.44 7.70
C ARG A 359 -9.00 -18.52 6.49
N ARG A 360 -7.90 -17.86 6.08
CA ARG A 360 -7.88 -16.97 4.90
C ARG A 360 -7.99 -17.72 3.56
N LYS A 361 -7.69 -19.04 3.53
CA LYS A 361 -7.87 -19.90 2.35
C LYS A 361 -9.29 -20.48 2.24
N LYS A 362 -10.12 -20.35 3.28
CA LYS A 362 -11.47 -20.92 3.33
C LYS A 362 -12.45 -19.89 2.81
N MET A 363 -12.72 -19.93 1.52
CA MET A 363 -13.58 -18.98 0.82
C MET A 363 -14.83 -19.67 0.28
N HIS A 364 -16.00 -19.28 0.75
CA HIS A 364 -17.27 -19.79 0.29
C HIS A 364 -17.83 -18.91 -0.84
N GLN A 365 -17.33 -19.14 -2.06
CA GLN A 365 -17.48 -18.27 -3.24
C GLN A 365 -18.93 -17.83 -3.53
N ASP A 366 -19.90 -18.75 -3.44
CA ASP A 366 -21.30 -18.47 -3.78
C ASP A 366 -22.20 -18.13 -2.59
N ILE A 367 -21.61 -17.93 -1.42
CA ILE A 367 -22.35 -17.82 -0.17
C ILE A 367 -22.25 -16.39 0.37
N GLN A 368 -23.40 -15.74 0.51
CA GLN A 368 -23.55 -14.43 1.12
C GLN A 368 -23.98 -14.57 2.59
N CYS A 369 -23.43 -13.73 3.46
CA CYS A 369 -23.93 -13.58 4.82
C CYS A 369 -25.27 -12.82 4.80
N ASP A 370 -26.33 -13.41 5.35
CA ASP A 370 -27.68 -12.82 5.33
C ASP A 370 -27.81 -11.63 6.31
N SER A 371 -26.79 -11.35 7.14
CA SER A 371 -26.80 -10.25 8.11
C SER A 371 -25.93 -9.06 7.71
N CYS A 372 -24.70 -9.28 7.24
CA CYS A 372 -23.82 -8.19 6.79
C CYS A 372 -23.70 -8.07 5.27
N PHE A 373 -24.43 -8.90 4.52
CA PHE A 373 -24.43 -8.93 3.05
C PHE A 373 -23.07 -9.21 2.38
N MET A 374 -22.03 -9.56 3.16
CA MET A 374 -20.72 -9.96 2.66
C MET A 374 -20.83 -11.22 1.80
N LYS A 375 -20.33 -11.15 0.55
CA LYS A 375 -20.18 -12.26 -0.39
C LYS A 375 -18.84 -12.09 -1.14
N PRO A 376 -17.98 -13.12 -1.23
CA PRO A 376 -18.10 -14.43 -0.59
C PRO A 376 -17.82 -14.38 0.92
N ILE A 377 -18.35 -15.32 1.70
CA ILE A 377 -17.94 -15.48 3.10
C ILE A 377 -16.51 -16.03 3.15
N VAL A 378 -15.58 -15.25 3.69
CA VAL A 378 -14.19 -15.67 3.95
C VAL A 378 -14.05 -16.09 5.42
N GLY A 379 -13.48 -17.27 5.66
CA GLY A 379 -13.36 -17.88 6.99
C GLY A 379 -14.44 -18.93 7.25
N ILE A 380 -14.84 -19.08 8.52
CA ILE A 380 -15.85 -20.05 8.93
C ILE A 380 -17.25 -19.47 8.67
N ARG A 381 -18.14 -20.26 8.07
CA ARG A 381 -19.57 -19.89 7.96
C ARG A 381 -20.43 -20.74 8.88
N TYR A 382 -21.60 -20.21 9.20
CA TYR A 382 -22.61 -20.87 10.02
C TYR A 382 -23.92 -20.95 9.23
N LYS A 383 -24.47 -22.15 9.12
CA LYS A 383 -25.80 -22.39 8.53
C LYS A 383 -26.77 -22.73 9.65
N CYS A 384 -27.71 -21.83 9.89
CA CYS A 384 -28.77 -22.04 10.86
C CYS A 384 -29.84 -22.99 10.32
N ILE A 385 -30.53 -23.70 11.22
CA ILE A 385 -31.69 -24.54 10.89
C ILE A 385 -32.82 -23.77 10.19
N CYS A 386 -32.92 -22.45 10.41
CA CYS A 386 -33.93 -21.60 9.75
C CYS A 386 -33.51 -21.12 8.35
N GLY A 387 -32.39 -21.62 7.82
CA GLY A 387 -31.88 -21.26 6.49
C GLY A 387 -30.92 -20.08 6.46
N ILE A 388 -30.83 -19.30 7.55
CA ILE A 388 -29.93 -18.14 7.64
C ILE A 388 -28.46 -18.56 7.64
N ARG A 389 -27.68 -17.88 6.81
CA ARG A 389 -26.23 -18.03 6.61
C ARG A 389 -25.53 -16.84 7.27
N LEU A 390 -24.61 -17.14 8.17
CA LEU A 390 -23.85 -16.12 8.89
C LEU A 390 -22.36 -16.31 8.63
N CYS A 391 -21.63 -15.22 8.42
CA CYS A 391 -20.19 -15.24 8.56
C CYS A 391 -19.82 -15.35 10.05
N GLU A 392 -18.58 -15.76 10.33
CA GLU A 392 -18.06 -15.87 11.70
C GLU A 392 -18.27 -14.59 12.52
N LYS A 393 -18.12 -13.41 11.90
CA LYS A 393 -18.35 -12.11 12.55
C LYS A 393 -19.79 -11.94 13.02
N CYS A 394 -20.77 -12.21 12.15
CA CYS A 394 -22.20 -12.08 12.48
C CYS A 394 -22.67 -13.14 13.49
N GLU A 395 -22.09 -14.34 13.44
CA GLU A 395 -22.36 -15.40 14.41
C GLU A 395 -21.93 -14.98 15.82
N VAL A 396 -20.69 -14.51 15.98
CA VAL A 396 -20.17 -14.08 17.30
C VAL A 396 -20.90 -12.84 17.82
N ALA A 397 -21.20 -11.88 16.93
CA ALA A 397 -21.97 -10.70 17.28
C ALA A 397 -23.42 -11.02 17.73
N GLY A 398 -23.89 -12.26 17.50
CA GLY A 398 -25.22 -12.68 17.93
C GLY A 398 -26.33 -11.96 17.18
N LEU A 399 -26.09 -11.55 15.93
CA LEU A 399 -27.06 -10.85 15.06
C LEU A 399 -28.23 -11.75 14.62
N HIS A 400 -28.25 -12.99 15.12
CA HIS A 400 -29.35 -13.94 15.00
C HIS A 400 -29.57 -14.65 16.34
N THR A 401 -30.81 -15.10 16.59
CA THR A 401 -31.23 -15.74 17.85
C THR A 401 -30.34 -16.92 18.23
N LYS A 402 -29.65 -16.81 19.37
CA LYS A 402 -28.71 -17.82 19.90
C LYS A 402 -29.39 -19.15 20.26
N ASN A 403 -30.73 -19.18 20.33
CA ASN A 403 -31.49 -20.38 20.65
C ASN A 403 -31.59 -21.35 19.46
N HIS A 404 -31.31 -20.89 18.25
CA HIS A 404 -31.30 -21.77 17.09
C HIS A 404 -29.98 -22.55 17.00
N HIS A 405 -30.09 -23.85 16.71
CA HIS A 405 -28.93 -24.67 16.40
C HIS A 405 -28.36 -24.30 15.03
N ARG A 406 -27.04 -24.33 14.90
CA ARG A 406 -26.33 -23.91 13.68
C ARG A 406 -25.19 -24.86 13.38
N ALA A 407 -25.11 -25.28 12.12
CA ALA A 407 -24.00 -26.07 11.62
C ALA A 407 -22.81 -25.14 11.33
N LYS A 408 -21.69 -25.39 11.99
CA LYS A 408 -20.41 -24.75 11.72
C LYS A 408 -19.78 -25.42 10.50
N ILE A 409 -19.60 -24.67 9.43
CA ILE A 409 -19.05 -25.17 8.17
C ILE A 409 -17.72 -24.48 7.96
N VAL A 410 -16.66 -25.29 8.00
CA VAL A 410 -15.28 -24.82 8.02
C VAL A 410 -14.65 -24.90 6.64
N GLU A 411 -14.84 -26.01 5.92
CA GLU A 411 -14.30 -26.16 4.56
C GLU A 411 -15.30 -25.64 3.52
N PRO A 412 -14.83 -24.94 2.47
CA PRO A 412 -15.66 -24.58 1.34
C PRO A 412 -16.16 -25.83 0.60
N GLU A 413 -17.40 -25.74 0.11
CA GLU A 413 -18.07 -26.80 -0.68
C GLU A 413 -17.61 -26.76 -2.14
#